data_AF-A0A8H5MCX3-F1
#
_entry.id   AF-A0A8H5MCX3-F1
#
_cell.length_a   1.000
_cell.length_b   1.000
_cell.length_c   1.000
_cell.angle_alpha   90.00
_cell.angle_beta   90.00
_cell.angle_gamma   90.00
#
_symmetry.space_group_name_H-M   'P 1'
#
loop_
_entity.id
_entity.type
_entity.pdbx_description
1 polymer ?
#
loop_
_entity_poly.entity_id
_entity_poly.type
_entity_poly.pdbx_seq_one_letter_code
_entity_poly.pdbx_strand_id
1 'polypeptide(L)'
;MVNYLLTRRLRWGEPDTLSLLRSSLNDNIDATDNEDHENDTPPPYFTSDTPSRYISITQNDWPYSVPPEVEHTVIWTKVPIFHPDLISPSVAPRIEQDGMWGFTGTSSPPPSPSNLLSCLPALADWGVTKEKMIVSGKASEEEQVLLSRAANCVHEYVKRRWEEDKWETTWFVNPPRLQSVPGLAHIHVFAKPIV
;
A
#
# COMPACT_ATOMS: atom_id res chain seq x y z
N MET A 1 15.34 3.65 -14.99
CA MET A 1 14.10 3.92 -14.22
C MET A 1 14.37 4.07 -12.73
N VAL A 2 14.88 3.04 -12.02
CA VAL A 2 15.16 3.10 -10.56
C VAL A 2 16.01 4.32 -10.15
N ASN A 3 17.12 4.59 -10.85
CA ASN A 3 17.97 5.74 -10.53
C ASN A 3 17.21 7.08 -10.61
N TYR A 4 16.32 7.25 -11.60
CA TYR A 4 15.49 8.44 -11.71
C TYR A 4 14.51 8.55 -10.53
N LEU A 5 13.90 7.43 -10.12
CA LEU A 5 13.04 7.42 -8.94
C LEU A 5 13.79 7.89 -7.70
N LEU A 6 14.92 7.24 -7.40
CA LEU A 6 15.71 7.49 -6.20
C LEU A 6 16.30 8.89 -6.13
N THR A 7 16.77 9.44 -7.26
CA THR A 7 17.54 10.70 -7.29
C THR A 7 16.71 11.92 -7.69
N ARG A 8 15.52 11.73 -8.27
CA ARG A 8 14.70 12.84 -8.80
C ARG A 8 13.25 12.78 -8.35
N ARG A 9 12.54 11.66 -8.59
CA ARG A 9 11.08 11.62 -8.42
C ARG A 9 10.63 11.61 -6.96
N LEU A 10 11.31 10.84 -6.12
CA LEU A 10 10.80 10.49 -4.79
C LEU A 10 11.05 11.58 -3.75
N ARG A 11 12.13 12.35 -3.85
CA ARG A 11 12.40 13.48 -2.94
C ARG A 11 12.08 13.14 -1.47
N TRP A 12 12.77 12.12 -0.95
CA TRP A 12 12.49 11.51 0.34
C TRP A 12 12.29 12.51 1.47
N GLY A 13 11.19 12.39 2.22
CA GLY A 13 10.81 13.31 3.29
C GLY A 13 10.17 14.62 2.83
N GLU A 14 10.11 14.89 1.52
CA GLU A 14 9.52 16.12 0.97
C GLU A 14 8.13 15.86 0.35
N PRO A 15 7.25 16.88 0.31
CA PRO A 15 5.95 16.77 -0.36
C PRO A 15 6.08 16.46 -1.87
N ASP A 16 5.09 15.75 -2.42
CA ASP A 16 5.03 15.50 -3.87
C ASP A 16 4.62 16.75 -4.64
N THR A 17 5.63 17.47 -5.14
CA THR A 17 5.40 18.62 -6.02
C THR A 17 5.63 18.30 -7.51
N LEU A 18 5.94 17.05 -7.86
CA LEU A 18 6.27 16.65 -9.22
C LEU A 18 5.12 15.96 -9.95
N SER A 19 4.20 15.32 -9.23
CA SER A 19 3.00 14.77 -9.87
C SER A 19 2.10 15.86 -10.44
N LEU A 20 1.48 15.55 -11.58
CA LEU A 20 0.41 16.36 -12.17
C LEU A 20 -0.92 16.15 -11.43
N LEU A 21 -1.08 15.01 -10.78
CA LEU A 21 -2.24 14.71 -9.95
C LEU A 21 -2.01 15.30 -8.55
N ARG A 22 -3.06 15.84 -7.95
CA ARG A 22 -3.03 16.44 -6.62
C ARG A 22 -3.84 15.59 -5.66
N SER A 23 -3.29 15.37 -4.47
CA SER A 23 -4.10 14.85 -3.37
C SER A 23 -4.96 15.95 -2.80
N SER A 24 -6.19 15.62 -2.41
CA SER A 24 -7.05 16.49 -1.60
C SER A 24 -6.72 16.40 -0.12
N LEU A 25 -5.88 15.45 0.30
CA LEU A 25 -5.29 15.45 1.63
C LEU A 25 -4.31 16.64 1.73
N ASN A 26 -4.57 17.55 2.65
CA ASN A 26 -3.63 18.64 2.94
C ASN A 26 -2.37 18.05 3.57
N ASP A 27 -1.31 17.93 2.80
CA ASP A 27 0.03 17.56 3.26
C ASP A 27 0.73 18.68 4.07
N ASN A 28 -0.04 19.53 4.78
CA ASN A 28 0.46 20.30 5.92
C ASN A 28 0.77 19.34 7.08
N ILE A 29 1.52 18.28 6.80
CA ILE A 29 2.23 17.54 7.82
C ILE A 29 3.25 18.53 8.33
N ASP A 30 2.97 19.01 9.54
CA ASP A 30 3.90 19.80 10.33
C ASP A 30 5.30 19.22 10.15
N ALA A 31 6.22 20.09 9.73
CA ALA A 31 7.65 19.84 9.69
C ALA A 31 8.24 19.68 11.11
N THR A 32 7.47 19.11 12.05
CA THR A 32 7.80 18.95 13.48
C THR A 32 8.66 17.74 13.78
N ASP A 33 8.82 16.80 12.83
CA ASP A 33 9.79 15.70 12.95
C ASP A 33 11.14 16.02 12.27
N ASN A 34 11.43 17.30 12.05
CA ASN A 34 12.78 17.77 11.71
C ASN A 34 13.65 17.96 12.97
N GLU A 35 13.50 17.12 13.99
CA GLU A 35 14.61 16.90 14.92
C GLU A 35 15.60 15.96 14.23
N ASP A 36 16.54 16.58 13.51
CA ASP A 36 17.68 15.95 12.86
C ASP A 36 18.55 15.22 13.89
N HIS A 37 18.19 14.00 14.21
CA HIS A 37 19.15 13.01 14.69
C HIS A 37 19.75 12.31 13.47
N GLU A 38 20.72 12.97 12.81
CA GLU A 38 21.55 12.42 11.73
C GLU A 38 22.21 11.07 12.09
N ASN A 39 22.24 10.71 13.39
CA ASN A 39 22.83 9.48 13.92
C ASN A 39 21.84 8.33 14.16
N ASP A 40 20.55 8.48 13.82
CA ASP A 40 19.59 7.39 14.04
C ASP A 40 19.81 6.24 13.05
N THR A 41 19.98 5.05 13.60
CA THR A 41 20.10 3.80 12.82
C THR A 41 18.80 3.60 12.04
N PRO A 42 18.84 3.27 10.73
CA PRO A 42 17.63 3.05 9.95
C PRO A 42 16.77 1.94 10.60
N PRO A 43 15.44 2.11 10.65
CA PRO A 43 14.59 1.07 11.17
C PRO A 43 14.74 -0.20 10.31
N PRO A 44 14.69 -1.40 10.92
CA PRO A 44 14.92 -2.65 10.20
C PRO A 44 13.85 -2.91 9.12
N TYR A 45 12.65 -2.37 9.29
CA TYR A 45 11.52 -2.50 8.38
C TYR A 45 10.52 -1.35 8.56
N PHE A 46 9.57 -1.25 7.63
CA PHE A 46 8.52 -0.24 7.63
C PHE A 46 7.54 -0.44 8.79
N THR A 47 7.26 0.64 9.51
CA THR A 47 6.31 0.73 10.64
C THR A 47 5.45 1.99 10.52
N SER A 48 4.41 2.07 11.35
CA SER A 48 3.60 3.29 11.51
C SER A 48 4.37 4.51 11.98
N ASP A 49 5.58 4.30 12.53
CA ASP A 49 6.46 5.33 13.10
C ASP A 49 7.74 5.49 12.26
N THR A 50 7.76 4.96 11.03
CA THR A 50 8.92 5.12 10.14
C THR A 50 9.13 6.60 9.82
N PRO A 51 10.34 7.16 10.08
CA PRO A 51 10.56 8.59 9.90
C PRO A 51 10.33 9.04 8.46
N SER A 52 9.77 10.24 8.29
CA SER A 52 9.42 10.82 6.98
C SER A 52 10.61 10.82 5.99
N ARG A 53 11.85 11.02 6.45
CA ARG A 53 13.07 10.95 5.62
C ARG A 53 13.33 9.59 4.93
N TYR A 54 12.66 8.52 5.36
CA TYR A 54 12.70 7.20 4.71
C TYR A 54 11.50 6.97 3.79
N ILE A 55 10.54 7.89 3.76
CA ILE A 55 9.27 7.75 3.06
C ILE A 55 9.17 8.81 1.96
N SER A 56 8.51 8.46 0.87
CA SER A 56 8.04 9.40 -0.14
C SER A 56 6.61 9.04 -0.49
N ILE A 57 5.69 10.00 -0.37
CA ILE A 57 4.28 9.79 -0.66
C ILE A 57 3.95 10.57 -1.92
N THR A 58 3.52 9.88 -2.96
CA THR A 58 3.29 10.46 -4.29
C THR A 58 1.94 10.07 -4.84
N GLN A 59 1.29 10.93 -5.60
CA GLN A 59 0.19 10.46 -6.45
C GLN A 59 0.77 9.56 -7.54
N ASN A 60 0.09 8.44 -7.81
CA ASN A 60 0.52 7.51 -8.87
C ASN A 60 0.37 8.23 -10.22
N ASP A 61 1.50 8.50 -10.88
CA ASP A 61 1.50 9.20 -12.17
C ASP A 61 0.77 8.39 -13.27
N TRP A 62 0.57 7.09 -13.06
CA TRP A 62 -0.18 6.17 -13.93
C TRP A 62 -1.21 5.39 -13.08
N PRO A 63 -2.29 6.07 -12.62
CA PRO A 63 -3.25 5.45 -11.72
C PRO A 63 -3.99 4.33 -12.44
N TYR A 64 -4.37 3.31 -11.67
CA TYR A 64 -5.26 2.26 -12.15
C TYR A 64 -6.63 2.81 -12.53
N SER A 65 -7.39 2.03 -13.29
CA SER A 65 -8.76 2.39 -13.67
C SER A 65 -9.69 2.31 -12.46
N VAL A 66 -9.78 3.39 -11.70
CA VAL A 66 -10.65 3.55 -10.52
C VAL A 66 -11.67 4.68 -10.73
N PRO A 67 -12.75 4.75 -9.92
CA PRO A 67 -13.70 5.86 -9.98
C PRO A 67 -13.01 7.22 -9.81
N PRO A 68 -13.50 8.30 -10.44
CA PRO A 68 -12.85 9.62 -10.43
C PRO A 68 -12.62 10.25 -9.05
N GLU A 69 -13.44 9.87 -8.07
CA GLU A 69 -13.35 10.32 -6.68
C GLU A 69 -12.28 9.57 -5.86
N VAL A 70 -11.65 8.54 -6.43
CA VAL A 70 -10.63 7.73 -5.76
C VAL A 70 -9.24 8.21 -6.17
N GLU A 71 -8.47 8.67 -5.19
CA GLU A 71 -7.05 8.97 -5.35
C GLU A 71 -6.23 7.69 -5.29
N HIS A 72 -5.29 7.51 -6.22
CA HIS A 72 -4.31 6.43 -6.18
C HIS A 72 -2.98 6.99 -5.70
N THR A 73 -2.71 6.86 -4.42
CA THR A 73 -1.46 7.26 -3.78
C THR A 73 -0.48 6.08 -3.72
N VAL A 74 0.81 6.35 -3.85
CA VAL A 74 1.89 5.37 -3.61
C VAL A 74 2.77 5.88 -2.48
N ILE A 75 2.95 5.05 -1.46
CA ILE A 75 3.90 5.27 -0.38
C ILE A 75 5.16 4.46 -0.69
N TRP A 76 6.23 5.15 -1.06
CA TRP A 76 7.55 4.56 -1.25
C TRP A 76 8.32 4.58 0.06
N THR A 77 9.09 3.53 0.32
CA THR A 77 9.92 3.43 1.53
C THR A 77 11.32 2.92 1.20
N LYS A 78 12.32 3.50 1.86
CA LYS A 78 13.72 3.05 1.83
C LYS A 78 13.94 1.77 2.65
N VAL A 79 13.05 1.47 3.60
CA VAL A 79 13.12 0.29 4.47
C VAL A 79 12.14 -0.79 4.00
N PRO A 80 12.46 -2.08 4.18
CA PRO A 80 11.65 -3.16 3.65
C PRO A 80 10.28 -3.23 4.32
N ILE A 81 9.26 -3.61 3.54
CA ILE A 81 7.92 -3.88 4.07
C ILE A 81 7.79 -5.36 4.49
N PHE A 82 8.42 -6.26 3.72
CA PHE A 82 8.50 -7.68 4.05
C PHE A 82 9.76 -7.93 4.88
N HIS A 83 9.61 -8.40 6.13
CA HIS A 83 10.72 -8.67 7.05
C HIS A 83 10.49 -9.96 7.85
N PRO A 84 11.53 -10.77 8.13
CA PRO A 84 11.39 -12.02 8.89
C PRO A 84 10.78 -11.85 10.29
N ASP A 85 11.02 -10.72 10.96
CA ASP A 85 10.44 -10.45 12.28
C ASP A 85 8.94 -10.11 12.22
N LEU A 86 8.44 -9.72 11.05
CA LEU A 86 7.02 -9.43 10.82
C LEU A 86 6.27 -10.65 10.29
N ILE A 87 6.93 -11.45 9.44
CA ILE A 87 6.29 -12.50 8.66
C ILE A 87 6.68 -13.86 9.21
N SER A 88 5.71 -14.53 9.83
CA SER A 88 5.88 -15.93 10.23
C SER A 88 6.20 -16.80 8.99
N PRO A 89 7.20 -17.71 9.08
CA PRO A 89 7.48 -18.66 8.00
C PRO A 89 6.27 -19.48 7.54
N SER A 90 5.29 -19.71 8.43
CA SER A 90 4.06 -20.45 8.10
C SER A 90 3.15 -19.73 7.10
N VAL A 91 3.16 -18.39 7.06
CA VAL A 91 2.35 -17.60 6.12
C VAL A 91 3.18 -16.93 5.02
N ALA A 92 4.50 -17.06 5.06
CA ALA A 92 5.39 -16.49 4.06
C ALA A 92 5.05 -16.90 2.61
N PRO A 93 4.77 -18.18 2.29
CA PRO A 93 4.39 -18.57 0.91
C PRO A 93 3.11 -17.88 0.43
N ARG A 94 2.18 -17.63 1.36
CA ARG A 94 0.93 -16.95 1.05
C ARG A 94 1.14 -15.47 0.77
N ILE A 95 1.96 -14.78 1.59
CA ILE A 95 2.33 -13.38 1.35
C ILE A 95 3.13 -13.25 0.04
N GLU A 96 4.00 -14.21 -0.28
CA GLU A 96 4.73 -14.22 -1.55
C GLU A 96 3.79 -14.33 -2.76
N GLN A 97 2.67 -15.04 -2.62
CA GLN A 97 1.68 -15.21 -3.68
C GLN A 97 0.69 -14.04 -3.78
N ASP A 98 0.14 -13.62 -2.65
CA ASP A 98 -1.02 -12.73 -2.52
C ASP A 98 -0.64 -11.28 -2.18
N GLY A 99 0.56 -11.05 -1.64
CA GLY A 99 0.96 -9.77 -1.09
C GLY A 99 0.30 -9.51 0.27
N MET A 100 0.13 -8.22 0.60
CA MET A 100 -0.60 -7.77 1.79
C MET A 100 -1.62 -6.72 1.39
N TRP A 101 -2.75 -6.63 2.09
CA TRP A 101 -3.78 -5.65 1.80
C TRP A 101 -4.65 -5.38 3.03
N GLY A 102 -5.42 -4.30 2.98
CA GLY A 102 -6.37 -3.95 4.03
C GLY A 102 -7.36 -2.86 3.60
N PHE A 103 -8.27 -2.55 4.52
CA PHE A 103 -9.28 -1.50 4.39
C PHE A 103 -9.30 -0.66 5.68
N THR A 104 -9.51 0.66 5.58
CA THR A 104 -9.73 1.57 6.71
C THR A 104 -10.90 2.50 6.41
N GLY A 105 -11.57 3.02 7.44
CA GLY A 105 -12.69 3.97 7.29
C GLY A 105 -13.98 3.38 6.70
N THR A 106 -14.02 2.08 6.42
CA THR A 106 -15.21 1.42 5.85
C THR A 106 -16.26 1.16 6.93
N SER A 107 -17.49 1.62 6.73
CA SER A 107 -18.62 1.38 7.66
C SER A 107 -19.22 -0.02 7.56
N SER A 108 -18.94 -0.74 6.48
CA SER A 108 -19.39 -2.10 6.23
C SER A 108 -18.20 -2.96 5.81
N PRO A 109 -18.22 -4.28 6.05
CA PRO A 109 -17.18 -5.16 5.54
C PRO A 109 -17.02 -5.00 4.02
N PRO A 110 -15.80 -5.16 3.49
CA PRO A 110 -15.57 -5.04 2.05
C PRO A 110 -16.49 -6.02 1.32
N PRO A 111 -17.01 -5.63 0.14
CA PRO A 111 -17.91 -6.48 -0.62
C PRO A 111 -17.23 -7.84 -0.85
N SER A 112 -17.95 -8.91 -0.52
CA SER A 112 -17.48 -10.27 -0.76
C SER A 112 -17.08 -10.43 -2.23
N PRO A 113 -16.09 -11.28 -2.55
CA PRO A 113 -15.75 -11.64 -3.94
C PRO A 113 -16.92 -12.31 -4.70
N SER A 114 -18.13 -12.36 -4.14
CA SER A 114 -19.36 -12.82 -4.79
C SER A 114 -19.64 -12.14 -6.13
N ASN A 115 -19.21 -10.89 -6.31
CA ASN A 115 -19.42 -10.16 -7.57
C ASN A 115 -18.34 -10.47 -8.63
N LEU A 116 -17.29 -11.23 -8.29
CA LEU A 116 -16.21 -11.54 -9.22
C LEU A 116 -16.74 -12.24 -10.48
N LEU A 117 -17.62 -13.23 -10.31
CA LEU A 117 -18.15 -14.02 -11.43
C LEU A 117 -18.95 -13.17 -12.43
N SER A 118 -19.67 -12.14 -11.96
CA SER A 118 -20.39 -11.22 -12.83
C SER A 118 -19.46 -10.28 -13.61
N CYS A 119 -18.25 -10.01 -13.11
CA CYS A 119 -17.28 -9.13 -13.76
C CYS A 119 -16.38 -9.84 -14.77
N LEU A 120 -16.17 -11.17 -14.62
CA LEU A 120 -15.26 -11.94 -15.48
C LEU A 120 -15.55 -11.85 -16.99
N PRO A 121 -16.81 -11.84 -17.47
CA PRO A 121 -17.08 -11.71 -18.90
C PRO A 121 -16.46 -10.45 -19.52
N ALA A 122 -16.41 -9.33 -18.80
CA ALA A 122 -15.81 -8.09 -19.29
C ALA A 122 -14.27 -8.15 -19.39
N LEU A 123 -13.64 -9.11 -18.70
CA LEU A 123 -12.18 -9.29 -18.68
C LEU A 123 -11.72 -10.45 -19.58
N ALA A 124 -12.67 -11.19 -20.18
CA ALA A 124 -12.38 -12.38 -20.98
C ALA A 124 -11.49 -12.07 -22.20
N ASP A 125 -11.71 -10.92 -22.85
CA ASP A 125 -10.92 -10.46 -24.01
C ASP A 125 -9.45 -10.18 -23.64
N TRP A 126 -9.18 -9.88 -22.36
CA TRP A 126 -7.84 -9.70 -21.80
C TRP A 126 -7.23 -11.03 -21.32
N GLY A 127 -7.91 -12.15 -21.59
CA GLY A 127 -7.48 -13.48 -21.20
C GLY A 127 -7.66 -13.81 -19.72
N VAL A 128 -8.40 -12.99 -18.96
CA VAL A 128 -8.71 -13.23 -17.55
C VAL A 128 -9.98 -14.07 -17.46
N THR A 129 -9.83 -15.35 -17.16
CA THR A 129 -10.96 -16.29 -16.97
C THR A 129 -10.86 -16.96 -15.61
N LYS A 130 -11.97 -17.52 -15.13
CA LYS A 130 -12.02 -18.20 -13.82
C LYS A 130 -10.96 -19.29 -13.69
N GLU A 131 -10.70 -20.02 -14.78
CA GLU A 131 -9.77 -21.14 -14.86
C GLU A 131 -8.30 -20.68 -14.83
N LYS A 132 -8.03 -19.45 -15.27
CA LYS A 132 -6.69 -18.85 -15.29
C LYS A 132 -6.37 -18.04 -14.05
N MET A 133 -7.37 -17.73 -13.23
CA MET A 133 -7.16 -17.02 -11.97
C MET A 133 -6.45 -17.92 -10.97
N ILE A 134 -5.30 -17.44 -10.49
CA ILE A 134 -4.62 -18.02 -9.34
C ILE A 134 -5.29 -17.45 -8.10
N VAL A 135 -5.99 -18.30 -7.35
CA VAL A 135 -6.70 -17.91 -6.13
C VAL A 135 -6.19 -18.78 -4.99
N SER A 136 -5.67 -18.14 -3.95
CA SER A 136 -5.29 -18.84 -2.72
C SER A 136 -6.53 -19.34 -1.98
N GLY A 137 -6.45 -20.54 -1.40
CA GLY A 137 -7.53 -21.09 -0.57
C GLY A 137 -7.86 -20.18 0.62
N LYS A 138 -9.05 -20.32 1.20
CA LYS A 138 -9.42 -19.55 2.41
C LYS A 138 -8.41 -19.82 3.52
N ALA A 139 -7.86 -18.76 4.11
CA ALA A 139 -6.95 -18.86 5.24
C ALA A 139 -7.64 -19.48 6.46
N SER A 140 -6.92 -20.29 7.24
CA SER A 140 -7.36 -20.69 8.58
C SER A 140 -7.46 -19.47 9.50
N GLU A 141 -8.14 -19.61 10.65
CA GLU A 141 -8.21 -18.50 11.63
C GLU A 141 -6.83 -18.11 12.16
N GLU A 142 -5.95 -19.09 12.39
CA GLU A 142 -4.57 -18.86 12.81
C GLU A 142 -3.75 -18.14 11.73
N GLU A 143 -3.88 -18.55 10.46
CA GLU A 143 -3.25 -17.86 9.34
C GLU A 143 -3.75 -16.42 9.22
N GLN A 144 -5.06 -16.19 9.37
CA GLN A 144 -5.63 -14.84 9.32
C GLN A 144 -5.01 -13.93 10.39
N VAL A 145 -4.85 -14.40 11.62
CA VAL A 145 -4.20 -13.63 12.70
C VAL A 145 -2.75 -13.27 12.33
N LEU A 146 -2.00 -14.22 11.77
CA LEU A 146 -0.61 -13.99 11.35
C LEU A 146 -0.51 -13.01 10.17
N LEU A 147 -1.40 -13.12 9.19
CA LEU A 147 -1.48 -12.20 8.05
C LEU A 147 -1.83 -10.79 8.52
N SER A 148 -2.83 -10.65 9.41
CA SER A 148 -3.18 -9.36 10.02
C SER A 148 -2.02 -8.74 10.78
N ARG A 149 -1.26 -9.54 11.55
CA ARG A 149 -0.06 -9.06 12.26
C ARG A 149 1.01 -8.56 11.30
N ALA A 150 1.28 -9.28 10.20
CA ALA A 150 2.26 -8.85 9.19
C ALA A 150 1.85 -7.53 8.51
N ALA A 151 0.54 -7.38 8.24
CA ALA A 151 -0.07 -6.20 7.64
C ALA A 151 -0.17 -4.99 8.58
N ASN A 152 -0.06 -5.18 9.91
CA ASN A 152 -0.43 -4.19 10.91
C ASN A 152 0.35 -2.87 10.78
N CYS A 153 1.64 -2.94 10.46
CA CYS A 153 2.48 -1.75 10.30
C CYS A 153 1.97 -0.82 9.18
N VAL A 154 1.56 -1.41 8.04
CA VAL A 154 1.00 -0.66 6.92
C VAL A 154 -0.40 -0.17 7.26
N HIS A 155 -1.21 -1.03 7.88
CA HIS A 155 -2.57 -0.69 8.31
C HIS A 155 -2.59 0.56 9.21
N GLU A 156 -1.78 0.56 10.27
CA GLU A 156 -1.70 1.66 11.22
C GLU A 156 -1.17 2.95 10.58
N TYR A 157 -0.19 2.84 9.68
CA TYR A 157 0.31 4.01 8.94
C TYR A 157 -0.81 4.65 8.09
N VAL A 158 -1.54 3.83 7.33
CA VAL A 158 -2.64 4.30 6.47
C VAL A 158 -3.76 4.91 7.31
N LYS A 159 -4.17 4.24 8.39
CA LYS A 159 -5.19 4.72 9.31
C LYS A 159 -4.83 6.07 9.96
N ARG A 160 -3.57 6.29 10.33
CA ARG A 160 -3.11 7.56 10.91
C ARG A 160 -3.10 8.71 9.89
N ARG A 161 -2.76 8.42 8.63
CA ARG A 161 -2.66 9.43 7.58
C ARG A 161 -4.01 9.81 6.97
N TRP A 162 -4.88 8.83 6.75
CA TRP A 162 -6.23 9.04 6.23
C TRP A 162 -7.24 8.82 7.35
N GLU A 163 -7.60 9.90 8.04
CA GLU A 163 -8.54 9.87 9.16
C GLU A 163 -9.86 9.19 8.75
N GLU A 164 -10.24 8.15 9.48
CA GLU A 164 -11.34 7.24 9.12
C GLU A 164 -12.73 7.89 9.12
N ASP A 165 -12.87 9.08 9.69
CA ASP A 165 -14.09 9.90 9.66
C ASP A 165 -14.22 10.75 8.38
N LYS A 166 -13.10 10.97 7.67
CA LYS A 166 -13.00 11.78 6.46
C LYS A 166 -12.68 10.95 5.22
N TRP A 167 -12.18 9.74 5.39
CA TRP A 167 -11.65 8.92 4.30
C TRP A 167 -11.99 7.44 4.43
N GLU A 168 -12.37 6.84 3.31
CA GLU A 168 -12.34 5.40 3.12
C GLU A 168 -11.07 5.04 2.35
N THR A 169 -10.32 4.04 2.81
CA THR A 169 -9.16 3.55 2.06
C THR A 169 -9.19 2.05 1.85
N THR A 170 -8.61 1.64 0.73
CA THR A 170 -8.06 0.29 0.58
C THR A 170 -6.61 0.40 0.15
N TRP A 171 -5.77 -0.46 0.68
CA TRP A 171 -4.35 -0.44 0.40
C TRP A 171 -3.84 -1.84 0.13
N PHE A 172 -2.78 -1.93 -0.65
CA PHE A 172 -2.11 -3.19 -0.93
C PHE A 172 -0.63 -3.01 -1.21
N VAL A 173 0.13 -4.04 -0.87
CA VAL A 173 1.53 -4.23 -1.24
C VAL A 173 1.54 -5.39 -2.20
N ASN A 174 1.96 -5.13 -3.44
CA ASN A 174 2.03 -6.17 -4.47
C ASN A 174 2.90 -7.34 -3.99
N PRO A 175 2.53 -8.59 -4.32
CA PRO A 175 3.37 -9.74 -4.09
C PRO A 175 4.78 -9.49 -4.69
N PRO A 176 5.88 -9.91 -4.04
CA PRO A 176 7.23 -9.58 -4.50
C PRO A 176 7.47 -9.93 -5.98
N ARG A 177 6.96 -11.08 -6.44
CA ARG A 177 7.02 -11.51 -7.85
C ARG A 177 6.31 -10.59 -8.88
N LEU A 178 5.42 -9.70 -8.45
CA LEU A 178 4.64 -8.81 -9.32
C LEU A 178 5.10 -7.34 -9.26
N GLN A 179 6.08 -7.01 -8.42
CA GLN A 179 6.54 -5.63 -8.27
C GLN A 179 7.28 -5.15 -9.52
N SER A 180 6.80 -4.04 -10.09
CA SER A 180 7.40 -3.45 -11.31
C SER A 180 8.71 -2.70 -11.04
N VAL A 181 9.00 -2.36 -9.79
CA VAL A 181 10.25 -1.72 -9.36
C VAL A 181 10.93 -2.58 -8.28
N PRO A 182 11.59 -3.69 -8.68
CA PRO A 182 12.27 -4.56 -7.73
C PRO A 182 13.32 -3.81 -6.92
N GLY A 183 13.42 -4.11 -5.63
CA GLY A 183 14.37 -3.47 -4.71
C GLY A 183 13.94 -2.11 -4.19
N LEU A 184 12.76 -1.62 -4.56
CA LEU A 184 12.19 -0.40 -3.99
C LEU A 184 10.78 -0.69 -3.47
N ALA A 185 10.66 -0.78 -2.15
CA ALA A 185 9.43 -1.14 -1.48
C ALA A 185 8.39 -0.02 -1.59
N HIS A 186 7.14 -0.40 -1.91
CA HIS A 186 6.04 0.53 -2.09
C HIS A 186 4.69 -0.08 -1.72
N ILE A 187 3.81 0.78 -1.22
CA ILE A 187 2.42 0.49 -0.85
C ILE A 187 1.53 1.32 -1.78
N HIS A 188 0.53 0.69 -2.37
CA HIS A 188 -0.53 1.38 -3.09
C HIS A 188 -1.69 1.66 -2.12
N VAL A 189 -2.22 2.88 -2.14
CA VAL A 189 -3.37 3.30 -1.35
C VAL A 189 -4.38 3.94 -2.29
N PHE A 190 -5.57 3.36 -2.33
CA PHE A 190 -6.74 3.97 -2.94
C PHE A 190 -7.52 4.68 -1.84
N ALA A 191 -7.60 6.01 -1.90
CA ALA A 191 -8.23 6.84 -0.90
C ALA A 191 -9.41 7.60 -1.49
N LYS A 192 -10.57 7.52 -0.83
CA LYS A 192 -11.80 8.19 -1.24
C LYS A 192 -12.29 9.09 -0.10
N PRO A 193 -12.52 10.40 -0.33
CA PRO A 193 -13.13 11.27 0.66
C PRO A 193 -14.57 10.84 0.99
N ILE A 194 -14.91 10.87 2.28
CA ILE A 194 -16.28 10.76 2.78
C ILE A 194 -16.86 12.17 2.76
N VAL A 195 -17.79 12.42 1.84
CA VAL A 195 -18.50 13.71 1.72
C VAL A 195 -19.65 13.79 2.71
#